data_AF-A0A1N7KUZ9-F1
#
_entry.id   AF-A0A1N7KUZ9-F1
#
_cell.length_a   1.000
_cell.length_b   1.000
_cell.length_c   1.000
_cell.angle_alpha   90.00
_cell.angle_beta   90.00
_cell.angle_gamma   90.00
#
_symmetry.space_group_name_H-M   'P 1'
#
loop_
_entity.id
_entity.type
_entity.pdbx_description
1 polymer ?
#
loop_
_entity_poly.entity_id
_entity_poly.type
_entity_poly.pdbx_seq_one_letter_code
_entity_poly.pdbx_strand_id
1 'polypeptide(L)'
;MEQNDAAHAFATLGHRDRLAVFRLLMRFAPRGVRPTEMAAALGLRPNTLSHHLSDLVAAGLVGVERQGRSLFYSVNLAAAQGLIGYLALDVGRARPDLLGALHRPERETPAMNDRTWNVLFICSGNSARSLFAEALLRDLGRGRFRAFSAGVRPGRGPNPFALEVLARNGHDTAPLRAKDIAEFQTPDAPVMDFVFTVCDTAAAEECPPWPGQPITGHWGLPDPVKATGTDAEKALVFARTYGAMHRRIAAFVELPFASLDRMSLQARVDALGDDIPAEEGDRA
;
A
#
# COMPACT_ATOMS: atom_id res chain seq x y z
N MET A 1 20.97 -7.92 16.93
CA MET A 1 19.95 -8.89 17.38
C MET A 1 20.70 -10.10 17.87
N GLU A 2 20.39 -10.57 19.08
CA GLU A 2 21.07 -11.72 19.68
C GLU A 2 20.64 -13.04 19.02
N GLN A 3 21.49 -14.06 19.09
CA GLN A 3 21.25 -15.36 18.45
C GLN A 3 19.94 -16.02 18.92
N ASN A 4 19.62 -15.93 20.22
CA ASN A 4 18.40 -16.52 20.77
C ASN A 4 17.14 -15.83 20.23
N ASP A 5 17.16 -14.50 20.13
CA ASP A 5 16.05 -13.72 19.55
C ASP A 5 15.86 -14.06 18.08
N ALA A 6 16.98 -14.16 17.33
CA ALA A 6 16.99 -14.55 15.93
C ALA A 6 16.37 -15.94 15.73
N ALA A 7 16.83 -16.92 16.51
CA ALA A 7 16.35 -18.30 16.44
C ALA A 7 14.86 -18.40 16.76
N HIS A 8 14.39 -17.68 17.79
CA HIS A 8 12.97 -17.65 18.16
C HIS A 8 12.12 -16.99 17.07
N ALA A 9 12.58 -15.87 16.50
CA ALA A 9 11.89 -15.19 15.40
C ALA A 9 11.80 -16.09 14.15
N PHE A 10 12.89 -16.76 13.76
CA PHE A 10 12.88 -17.70 12.63
C PHE A 10 11.97 -18.90 12.87
N ALA A 11 12.03 -19.50 14.06
CA ALA A 11 11.13 -20.61 14.42
C ALA A 11 9.66 -20.19 14.38
N THR A 12 9.37 -18.98 14.85
CA THR A 12 8.02 -18.39 14.78
C THR A 12 7.59 -18.21 13.32
N LEU A 13 8.41 -17.60 12.47
CA LEU A 13 8.10 -17.39 11.04
C LEU A 13 8.14 -18.67 10.20
N GLY A 14 8.70 -19.76 10.72
CA GLY A 14 8.70 -21.07 10.04
C GLY A 14 7.31 -21.68 9.85
N HIS A 15 6.29 -21.18 10.55
CA HIS A 15 4.91 -21.62 10.37
C HIS A 15 4.21 -20.82 9.27
N ARG A 16 3.60 -21.52 8.32
CA ARG A 16 2.94 -20.95 7.13
C ARG A 16 1.99 -19.80 7.46
N ASP A 17 1.06 -20.00 8.40
CA ASP A 17 0.04 -18.98 8.70
C ASP A 17 0.61 -17.79 9.46
N ARG A 18 1.62 -17.99 10.33
CA ARG A 18 2.30 -16.87 11.01
C ARG A 18 3.09 -16.03 10.02
N LEU A 19 3.76 -16.68 9.07
CA LEU A 19 4.41 -15.99 7.97
C LEU A 19 3.40 -15.22 7.11
N ALA A 20 2.23 -15.81 6.82
CA ALA A 20 1.18 -15.13 6.06
C ALA A 20 0.64 -13.89 6.80
N VAL A 21 0.41 -13.98 8.11
CA VAL A 21 0.02 -12.84 8.96
C VAL A 21 1.11 -11.76 8.96
N PHE A 22 2.37 -12.14 9.18
CA PHE A 22 3.50 -11.20 9.17
C PHE A 22 3.65 -10.50 7.81
N ARG A 23 3.57 -11.25 6.70
CA ARG A 23 3.62 -10.69 5.34
C ARG A 23 2.41 -9.82 5.00
N LEU A 24 1.24 -10.10 5.57
CA LEU A 24 0.09 -9.20 5.48
C LEU A 24 0.39 -7.88 6.20
N LEU A 25 0.80 -7.92 7.46
CA LEU A 25 1.10 -6.72 8.22
C LEU A 25 2.20 -5.87 7.55
N MET A 26 3.21 -6.49 6.95
CA MET A 26 4.25 -5.79 6.18
C MET A 26 3.69 -4.95 5.02
N ARG A 27 2.60 -5.38 4.38
CA ARG A 27 1.96 -4.65 3.27
C ARG A 27 1.16 -3.43 3.71
N PHE A 28 0.84 -3.36 5.01
CA PHE A 28 0.17 -2.23 5.63
C PHE A 28 1.11 -1.32 6.40
N ALA A 29 2.38 -1.70 6.56
CA ALA A 29 3.35 -0.94 7.33
C ALA A 29 3.46 0.51 6.80
N PRO A 30 3.60 1.50 7.71
CA PRO A 30 3.73 1.35 9.17
C PRO A 30 2.41 1.16 9.93
N ARG A 31 1.26 1.25 9.23
CA ARG A 31 -0.07 1.22 9.84
C ARG A 31 -0.44 -0.16 10.40
N GLY A 32 -1.20 -0.15 11.49
CA GLY A 32 -1.78 -1.36 12.07
C GLY A 32 -3.04 -1.84 11.36
N VAL A 33 -3.34 -3.13 11.50
CA VAL A 33 -4.50 -3.82 10.92
C VAL A 33 -5.33 -4.48 12.02
N ARG A 34 -6.66 -4.49 11.88
CA ARG A 34 -7.54 -5.13 12.86
C ARG A 34 -7.53 -6.66 12.70
N PRO A 35 -7.65 -7.44 13.80
CA PRO A 35 -7.76 -8.90 13.71
C PRO A 35 -8.87 -9.41 12.80
N THR A 36 -10.03 -8.73 12.80
CA THR A 36 -11.16 -9.11 11.94
C THR A 36 -10.84 -8.99 10.45
N GLU A 37 -10.06 -7.97 10.06
CA GLU A 37 -9.65 -7.75 8.67
C GLU A 37 -8.60 -8.76 8.26
N MET A 38 -7.63 -9.04 9.13
CA MET A 38 -6.60 -10.08 8.88
C MET A 38 -7.22 -11.47 8.73
N ALA A 39 -8.15 -11.83 9.61
CA ALA A 39 -8.86 -13.11 9.57
C ALA A 39 -9.61 -13.28 8.25
N ALA A 40 -10.34 -12.24 7.83
CA ALA A 40 -11.07 -12.25 6.57
C ALA A 40 -10.14 -12.35 5.36
N ALA A 41 -9.04 -11.59 5.34
CA ALA A 41 -8.08 -11.59 4.25
C ALA A 41 -7.35 -12.93 4.08
N LEU A 42 -6.99 -13.59 5.18
CA LEU A 42 -6.22 -14.84 5.17
C LEU A 42 -7.10 -16.10 5.23
N GLY A 43 -8.42 -15.94 5.39
CA GLY A 43 -9.34 -17.07 5.59
C GLY A 43 -9.10 -17.84 6.90
N LEU A 44 -8.54 -17.18 7.92
CA LEU A 44 -8.21 -17.78 9.20
C LEU A 44 -9.37 -17.68 10.20
N ARG A 45 -9.56 -18.70 11.03
CA ARG A 45 -10.51 -18.63 12.15
C ARG A 45 -10.02 -17.64 13.22
N PRO A 46 -10.90 -16.88 13.90
CA PRO A 46 -10.49 -15.89 14.89
C PRO A 46 -9.57 -16.44 15.99
N ASN A 47 -9.88 -17.60 16.56
CA ASN A 47 -9.07 -18.20 17.62
C ASN A 47 -7.66 -18.58 17.13
N THR A 48 -7.57 -19.11 15.91
CA THR A 48 -6.29 -19.45 15.27
C THR A 48 -5.45 -18.21 15.04
N LEU A 49 -6.07 -17.14 14.52
CA LEU A 49 -5.38 -15.87 14.33
C LEU A 49 -4.89 -15.27 15.65
N SER A 50 -5.71 -15.27 16.70
CA SER A 50 -5.31 -14.78 18.02
C SER A 50 -4.08 -15.51 18.57
N HIS A 51 -4.01 -16.82 18.39
CA HIS A 51 -2.83 -17.60 18.78
C HIS A 51 -1.60 -17.21 17.97
N HIS A 52 -1.71 -17.10 16.64
CA HIS A 52 -0.62 -16.66 15.78
C HIS A 52 -0.13 -15.24 16.09
N LEU A 53 -1.03 -14.31 16.39
CA LEU A 53 -0.67 -12.96 16.80
C LEU A 53 0.03 -12.96 18.16
N SER A 54 -0.42 -13.77 19.10
CA SER A 54 0.26 -13.92 20.40
C SER A 54 1.70 -14.41 20.23
N ASP A 55 1.91 -15.42 19.39
CA ASP A 55 3.26 -15.94 19.10
C ASP A 55 4.14 -14.86 18.44
N LEU A 56 3.60 -14.13 17.45
CA LEU A 56 4.34 -13.07 16.75
C LEU A 56 4.68 -11.90 17.66
N VAL A 57 3.80 -11.55 18.60
CA VAL A 57 4.05 -10.54 19.65
C VAL A 57 5.10 -11.02 20.63
N ALA A 58 5.01 -12.28 21.09
CA ALA A 58 6.00 -12.88 21.98
C ALA A 58 7.40 -12.97 21.33
N ALA A 59 7.46 -13.15 20.01
CA ALA A 59 8.69 -13.10 19.23
C ALA A 59 9.19 -11.67 18.94
N GLY A 60 8.46 -10.63 19.37
CA GLY A 60 8.82 -9.23 19.15
C GLY A 60 8.68 -8.73 17.70
N LEU A 61 8.12 -9.55 16.81
CA LEU A 61 7.98 -9.27 15.38
C LEU A 61 6.76 -8.38 15.08
N VAL A 62 5.77 -8.37 15.97
CA VAL A 62 4.52 -7.63 15.83
C VAL A 62 4.25 -6.86 17.12
N GLY A 63 3.83 -5.61 17.00
CA GLY A 63 3.31 -4.78 18.08
C GLY A 63 1.78 -4.79 18.09
N VAL A 64 1.19 -4.44 19.23
CA VAL A 64 -0.25 -4.24 19.37
C VAL A 64 -0.53 -2.91 20.06
N GLU A 65 -1.45 -2.14 19.49
CA GLU A 65 -1.92 -0.88 20.04
C GLU A 65 -3.43 -0.94 20.22
N ARG A 66 -3.92 -0.38 21.34
CA ARG A 66 -5.35 -0.27 21.60
C ARG A 66 -5.82 1.16 21.32
N GLN A 67 -6.73 1.27 20.37
CA GLN A 67 -7.41 2.53 20.05
C GLN A 67 -8.89 2.39 20.38
N GLY A 68 -9.29 2.94 21.52
CA GLY A 68 -10.64 2.78 22.08
C GLY A 68 -11.01 1.32 22.36
N ARG A 69 -11.97 0.80 21.59
CA ARG A 69 -12.45 -0.60 21.70
C ARG A 69 -11.77 -1.56 20.73
N SER A 70 -10.95 -1.05 19.82
CA SER A 70 -10.31 -1.84 18.77
C SER A 70 -8.83 -2.06 19.08
N LEU A 71 -8.33 -3.24 18.71
CA LEU A 71 -6.90 -3.55 18.70
C LEU A 71 -6.39 -3.46 17.27
N PHE A 72 -5.20 -2.88 17.11
CA PHE A 72 -4.47 -2.79 15.86
C PHE A 72 -3.12 -3.46 16.03
N TYR A 73 -2.78 -4.34 15.11
CA TYR A 73 -1.49 -5.03 15.09
C TYR A 73 -0.64 -4.47 13.96
N SER A 74 0.62 -4.16 14.21
CA SER A 74 1.56 -3.62 13.22
C SER A 74 2.89 -4.37 13.30
N VAL A 75 3.65 -4.38 12.20
CA VAL A 75 4.99 -4.99 12.22
C VAL A 75 5.95 -4.13 13.02
N ASN A 76 6.78 -4.77 13.84
CA ASN A 76 7.96 -4.13 14.39
C ASN A 76 9.07 -4.07 13.32
N LEU A 77 9.13 -2.96 12.57
CA LEU A 77 10.09 -2.78 11.48
C LEU A 77 11.55 -2.87 11.93
N ALA A 78 11.87 -2.43 13.15
CA ALA A 78 13.22 -2.53 13.70
C ALA A 78 13.61 -3.99 13.95
N ALA A 79 12.72 -4.81 14.51
CA ALA A 79 12.94 -6.24 14.70
C ALA A 79 13.08 -6.97 13.35
N ALA A 80 12.23 -6.64 12.37
CA ALA A 80 12.30 -7.22 11.04
C ALA A 80 13.61 -6.89 10.31
N GLN A 81 14.06 -5.62 10.39
CA GLN A 81 15.36 -5.20 9.86
C GLN A 81 16.51 -5.95 10.55
N GLY A 82 16.44 -6.11 11.87
CA GLY A 82 17.41 -6.90 12.64
C GLY A 82 17.47 -8.35 12.17
N LEU A 83 16.32 -8.99 11.89
CA LEU A 83 16.23 -10.37 11.41
C LEU A 83 16.85 -10.56 10.03
N ILE A 84 16.59 -9.64 9.09
CA ILE A 84 17.20 -9.67 7.76
C ILE A 84 18.71 -9.44 7.86
N GLY A 85 19.12 -8.44 8.65
CA GLY A 85 20.53 -8.11 8.87
C GLY A 85 21.32 -9.27 9.49
N TYR A 86 20.72 -10.02 10.41
CA TYR A 86 21.35 -11.18 11.04
C TYR A 86 21.78 -12.24 10.02
N LEU A 87 20.91 -12.60 9.07
CA LEU A 87 21.30 -13.54 8.01
C LEU A 87 22.22 -12.89 6.98
N ALA A 88 21.91 -11.67 6.53
CA ALA A 88 22.67 -11.00 5.48
C ALA A 88 24.15 -10.84 5.86
N LEU A 89 24.45 -10.45 7.10
CA LEU A 89 25.82 -10.28 7.56
C LEU A 89 26.59 -11.61 7.69
N ASP A 90 25.89 -12.72 7.94
CA ASP A 90 26.50 -14.04 8.04
C ASP A 90 26.60 -14.78 6.70
N VAL A 91 25.76 -14.45 5.71
CA VAL A 91 25.81 -15.02 4.35
C VAL A 91 27.17 -14.70 3.70
N GLY A 92 28.02 -15.71 3.63
CA GLY A 92 29.39 -15.58 3.13
C GLY A 92 30.23 -14.52 3.85
N ARG A 93 29.90 -14.18 5.11
CA ARG A 93 30.47 -13.05 5.87
C ARG A 93 30.28 -11.70 5.17
N ALA A 94 29.04 -11.39 4.81
CA ALA A 94 28.66 -10.18 4.08
C ALA A 94 29.40 -10.04 2.74
N ARG A 95 29.63 -11.17 2.07
CA ARG A 95 30.34 -11.21 0.78
C ARG A 95 29.57 -10.35 -0.25
N PRO A 96 30.21 -9.33 -0.87
CA PRO A 96 29.50 -8.40 -1.74
C PRO A 96 28.79 -9.07 -2.93
N ASP A 97 29.36 -10.16 -3.45
CA ASP A 97 28.79 -10.96 -4.54
C ASP A 97 27.48 -11.66 -4.15
N LEU A 98 27.31 -12.03 -2.88
CA LEU A 98 26.10 -12.68 -2.37
C LEU A 98 25.05 -11.67 -1.90
N LEU A 99 25.50 -10.53 -1.35
CA LEU A 99 24.61 -9.44 -0.95
C LEU A 99 24.05 -8.66 -2.15
N GLY A 100 24.71 -8.73 -3.30
CA GLY A 100 24.19 -8.21 -4.57
C GLY A 100 22.88 -8.87 -5.01
N ALA A 101 22.54 -10.07 -4.51
CA ALA A 101 21.23 -10.67 -4.76
C ALA A 101 20.11 -10.03 -3.91
N LEU A 102 20.43 -9.51 -2.72
CA LEU A 102 19.51 -8.73 -1.88
C LEU A 102 19.35 -7.31 -2.44
N HIS A 103 20.40 -6.77 -3.03
CA HIS A 103 20.41 -5.52 -3.76
C HIS A 103 20.23 -5.79 -5.25
N ARG A 104 18.99 -6.14 -5.68
CA ARG A 104 18.68 -6.12 -7.13
C ARG A 104 19.18 -4.77 -7.66
N PRO A 105 20.09 -4.75 -8.65
CA PRO A 105 20.87 -3.57 -8.94
C PRO A 105 19.93 -2.40 -9.14
N GLU A 106 20.13 -1.36 -8.33
CA GLU A 106 19.70 -0.02 -8.69
C GLU A 106 20.18 0.16 -10.12
N ARG A 107 19.26 0.14 -11.10
CA ARG A 107 19.54 0.93 -12.30
C ARG A 107 19.82 2.31 -11.73
N GLU A 108 21.06 2.77 -11.88
CA GLU A 108 21.53 4.09 -11.46
C GLU A 108 20.33 5.03 -11.42
N THR A 109 19.92 5.44 -10.22
CA THR A 109 18.81 6.36 -10.06
C THR A 109 19.21 7.58 -10.88
N PRO A 110 18.63 7.79 -12.09
CA PRO A 110 19.03 8.92 -12.89
C PRO A 110 18.70 10.14 -12.05
N ALA A 111 19.60 11.12 -12.00
CA ALA A 111 19.43 12.32 -11.19
C ALA A 111 17.96 12.76 -11.18
N MET A 112 17.36 12.86 -9.99
CA MET A 112 15.91 12.98 -9.74
C MET A 112 15.25 14.22 -10.37
N ASN A 113 16.02 15.04 -11.06
CA ASN A 113 15.70 16.42 -11.36
C ASN A 113 15.10 16.64 -12.75
N ASP A 114 15.06 15.62 -13.64
CA ASP A 114 14.57 15.82 -15.02
C ASP A 114 13.78 14.65 -15.65
N ARG A 115 13.33 13.67 -14.85
CA ARG A 115 12.54 12.54 -15.37
C ARG A 115 11.07 12.61 -14.93
N THR A 116 10.18 12.20 -15.83
CA THR A 116 8.78 11.90 -15.49
C THR A 116 8.73 10.62 -14.64
N TRP A 117 8.01 10.66 -13.51
CA TRP A 117 7.90 9.55 -12.57
C TRP A 117 6.69 8.67 -12.89
N ASN A 118 6.87 7.36 -12.92
CA ASN A 118 5.78 6.40 -13.12
C ASN A 118 5.12 6.04 -11.79
N VAL A 119 3.80 6.25 -11.68
CA VAL A 119 3.02 5.99 -10.46
C VAL A 119 1.87 5.04 -10.75
N LEU A 120 1.79 3.94 -10.01
CA LEU A 120 0.71 2.96 -10.13
C LEU A 120 -0.21 2.97 -8.91
N PHE A 121 -1.51 3.20 -9.13
CA PHE A 121 -2.55 3.09 -8.11
C PHE A 121 -3.32 1.77 -8.21
N ILE A 122 -3.30 0.97 -7.15
CA ILE A 122 -3.92 -0.36 -7.13
C ILE A 122 -5.13 -0.34 -6.21
N CYS A 123 -6.27 -0.81 -6.72
CA CYS A 123 -7.43 -1.11 -5.88
C CYS A 123 -8.00 -2.51 -6.17
N SER A 124 -9.17 -2.83 -5.62
CA SER A 124 -9.83 -4.11 -5.85
C SER A 124 -10.27 -4.25 -7.31
N GLY A 125 -11.17 -3.36 -7.74
CA GLY A 125 -11.88 -3.49 -9.02
C GLY A 125 -11.46 -2.54 -10.14
N ASN A 126 -10.47 -1.67 -9.94
CA ASN A 126 -10.11 -0.58 -10.86
C ASN A 126 -11.32 0.21 -11.42
N SER A 127 -12.29 0.53 -10.55
CA SER A 127 -13.58 1.07 -10.96
C SER A 127 -13.88 2.48 -10.43
N ALA A 128 -13.28 2.90 -9.30
CA ALA A 128 -13.49 4.23 -8.72
C ALA A 128 -12.21 4.82 -8.13
N ARG A 129 -11.83 4.44 -6.89
CA ARG A 129 -10.71 5.04 -6.13
C ARG A 129 -9.39 5.18 -6.91
N SER A 130 -8.94 4.12 -7.56
CA SER A 130 -7.68 4.15 -8.32
C SER A 130 -7.79 4.96 -9.61
N LEU A 131 -8.99 5.07 -10.20
CA LEU A 131 -9.24 5.94 -11.36
C LEU A 131 -9.29 7.42 -10.95
N PHE A 132 -9.85 7.72 -9.78
CA PHE A 132 -9.74 9.06 -9.18
C PHE A 132 -8.27 9.45 -9.00
N ALA A 133 -7.48 8.57 -8.39
CA ALA A 133 -6.05 8.82 -8.18
C ALA A 133 -5.29 9.03 -9.50
N GLU A 134 -5.57 8.20 -10.53
CA GLU A 134 -4.95 8.33 -11.86
C GLU A 134 -5.27 9.68 -12.52
N ALA A 135 -6.54 10.08 -12.54
CA ALA A 135 -6.98 11.34 -13.14
C ALA A 135 -6.44 12.55 -12.37
N LEU A 136 -6.53 12.53 -11.05
CA LEU A 136 -6.01 13.59 -10.19
C LEU A 136 -4.51 13.80 -10.37
N LEU A 137 -3.72 12.72 -10.41
CA LEU A 137 -2.27 12.83 -10.57
C LEU A 137 -1.89 13.30 -11.97
N ARG A 138 -2.62 12.90 -13.01
CA ARG A 138 -2.40 13.39 -14.37
C ARG A 138 -2.53 14.91 -14.44
N ASP A 139 -3.54 15.46 -13.79
CA ASP A 139 -3.86 16.88 -13.88
C ASP A 139 -3.01 17.72 -12.93
N LEU A 140 -2.91 17.31 -11.65
CA LEU A 140 -2.12 18.02 -10.65
C LEU A 140 -0.60 17.85 -10.86
N GLY A 141 -0.19 16.74 -11.49
CA GLY A 141 1.21 16.42 -11.74
C GLY A 141 1.89 17.28 -12.81
N ARG A 142 1.11 17.96 -13.67
CA ARG A 142 1.61 18.88 -14.73
C ARG A 142 2.77 18.31 -15.55
N GLY A 143 2.67 17.04 -15.97
CA GLY A 143 3.68 16.34 -16.78
C GLY A 143 4.88 15.77 -16.01
N ARG A 144 5.01 16.04 -14.71
CA ARG A 144 6.06 15.43 -13.85
C ARG A 144 5.80 13.96 -13.56
N PHE A 145 4.55 13.50 -13.71
CA PHE A 145 4.15 12.14 -13.40
C PHE A 145 3.41 11.50 -14.57
N ARG A 146 3.67 10.21 -14.79
CA ARG A 146 2.87 9.33 -15.61
C ARG A 146 2.05 8.44 -14.68
N ALA A 147 0.76 8.73 -14.62
CA ALA A 147 -0.17 8.05 -13.73
C ALA A 147 -0.79 6.80 -14.39
N PHE A 148 -0.79 5.70 -13.64
CA PHE A 148 -1.41 4.44 -14.02
C PHE A 148 -2.33 3.97 -12.88
N SER A 149 -3.27 3.09 -13.21
CA SER A 149 -4.05 2.39 -12.21
C SER A 149 -4.37 0.97 -12.63
N ALA A 150 -4.62 0.11 -11.65
CA ALA A 150 -4.99 -1.28 -11.87
C ALA A 150 -5.89 -1.83 -10.76
N GLY A 151 -6.41 -3.02 -11.00
CA GLY A 151 -7.23 -3.80 -10.09
C GLY A 151 -6.64 -5.19 -9.93
N VAL A 152 -6.67 -5.72 -8.70
CA VAL A 152 -6.34 -7.14 -8.45
C VAL A 152 -7.43 -8.08 -8.94
N ARG A 153 -8.67 -7.59 -9.03
CA ARG A 153 -9.85 -8.27 -9.60
C ARG A 153 -10.69 -7.23 -10.34
N PRO A 154 -10.22 -6.77 -11.53
CA PRO A 154 -10.85 -5.65 -12.23
C PRO A 154 -12.32 -5.92 -12.56
N GLY A 155 -13.15 -4.90 -12.41
CA GLY A 155 -14.55 -4.93 -12.83
C GLY A 155 -14.67 -4.86 -14.36
N ARG A 156 -15.92 -4.89 -14.85
CA ARG A 156 -16.21 -4.79 -16.29
C ARG A 156 -15.80 -3.45 -16.92
N GLY A 157 -15.63 -2.41 -16.10
CA GLY A 157 -15.25 -1.08 -16.53
C GLY A 157 -15.28 -0.04 -15.40
N PRO A 158 -14.95 1.22 -15.72
CA PRO A 158 -15.11 2.34 -14.80
C PRO A 158 -16.53 2.46 -14.27
N ASN A 159 -16.69 2.86 -13.01
CA ASN A 159 -17.99 3.11 -12.42
C ASN A 159 -18.59 4.42 -12.99
N PRO A 160 -19.86 4.44 -13.44
CA PRO A 160 -20.48 5.65 -13.99
C PRO A 160 -20.46 6.86 -13.04
N PHE A 161 -20.69 6.66 -11.73
CA PHE A 161 -20.62 7.74 -10.75
C PHE A 161 -19.20 8.28 -10.59
N ALA A 162 -18.17 7.42 -10.72
CA ALA A 162 -16.80 7.89 -10.71
C ALA A 162 -16.48 8.74 -11.95
N LEU A 163 -16.93 8.30 -13.14
CA LEU A 163 -16.77 9.09 -14.36
C LEU A 163 -17.49 10.43 -14.28
N GLU A 164 -18.70 10.45 -13.73
CA GLU A 164 -19.48 11.67 -13.55
C GLU A 164 -18.80 12.65 -12.60
N VAL A 165 -18.31 12.18 -11.44
CA VAL A 165 -17.55 13.02 -10.51
C VAL A 165 -16.30 13.58 -11.17
N LEU A 166 -15.57 12.76 -11.95
CA LEU A 166 -14.38 13.22 -12.67
C LEU A 166 -14.72 14.29 -13.71
N ALA A 167 -15.72 14.04 -14.55
CA ALA A 167 -16.14 14.96 -15.60
C ALA A 167 -16.64 16.31 -15.02
N ARG A 168 -17.42 16.28 -13.93
CA ARG A 168 -17.90 17.48 -13.25
C ARG A 168 -16.76 18.32 -12.64
N ASN A 169 -15.63 17.70 -12.30
CA ASN A 169 -14.44 18.39 -11.82
C ASN A 169 -13.43 18.72 -12.94
N GLY A 170 -13.81 18.56 -14.21
CA GLY A 170 -13.02 18.98 -15.36
C GLY A 170 -11.94 17.98 -15.82
N HIS A 171 -11.95 16.75 -15.31
CA HIS A 171 -10.97 15.73 -15.70
C HIS A 171 -11.33 15.07 -17.04
N ASP A 172 -10.32 14.80 -17.87
CA ASP A 172 -10.49 13.93 -19.04
C ASP A 172 -10.68 12.47 -18.61
N THR A 173 -11.81 11.90 -19.01
CA THR A 173 -12.22 10.53 -18.67
C THR A 173 -12.08 9.56 -19.83
N ALA A 174 -11.89 10.04 -21.06
CA ALA A 174 -11.77 9.20 -22.25
C ALA A 174 -10.69 8.10 -22.17
N PRO A 175 -9.49 8.34 -21.58
CA PRO A 175 -8.45 7.31 -21.51
C PRO A 175 -8.64 6.31 -20.36
N LEU A 176 -9.65 6.50 -19.50
CA LEU A 176 -9.84 5.67 -18.30
C LEU A 176 -10.51 4.34 -18.67
N ARG A 177 -9.89 3.25 -18.24
CA ARG A 177 -10.44 1.88 -18.37
C ARG A 177 -10.07 1.04 -17.16
N ALA A 178 -10.83 -0.03 -16.93
CA ALA A 178 -10.47 -1.05 -15.96
C ALA A 178 -9.28 -1.89 -16.50
N LYS A 179 -8.24 -2.03 -15.68
CA LYS A 179 -6.97 -2.72 -15.96
C LYS A 179 -6.71 -3.79 -14.92
N ASP A 180 -6.23 -4.95 -15.35
CA ASP A 180 -5.70 -5.96 -14.44
C ASP A 180 -4.28 -5.58 -14.00
N ILE A 181 -3.93 -5.88 -12.75
CA ILE A 181 -2.58 -5.66 -12.21
C ILE A 181 -1.50 -6.42 -13.01
N ALA A 182 -1.84 -7.56 -13.60
CA ALA A 182 -0.94 -8.38 -14.41
C ALA A 182 -0.37 -7.61 -15.63
N GLU A 183 -1.10 -6.62 -16.14
CA GLU A 183 -0.63 -5.75 -17.25
C GLU A 183 0.69 -5.04 -16.89
N PHE A 184 0.88 -4.74 -15.60
CA PHE A 184 2.05 -4.02 -15.09
C PHE A 184 3.16 -4.94 -14.55
N GLN A 185 2.95 -6.25 -14.57
CA GLN A 185 3.91 -7.25 -14.07
C GLN A 185 4.67 -7.96 -15.19
N THR A 186 4.45 -7.56 -16.44
CA THR A 186 5.15 -8.10 -17.60
C THR A 186 6.58 -7.54 -17.71
N PRO A 187 7.52 -8.25 -18.38
CA PRO A 187 8.88 -7.75 -18.57
C PRO A 187 8.97 -6.40 -19.29
N ASP A 188 8.01 -6.11 -20.17
CA ASP A 188 7.94 -4.88 -20.97
C ASP A 188 7.07 -3.77 -20.31
N ALA A 189 6.52 -4.05 -19.13
CA ALA A 189 5.73 -3.07 -18.40
C ALA A 189 6.57 -1.85 -18.00
N PRO A 190 5.97 -0.66 -17.90
CA PRO A 190 6.64 0.51 -17.36
C PRO A 190 7.22 0.19 -15.97
N VAL A 191 8.48 0.55 -15.74
CA VAL A 191 9.08 0.44 -14.41
C VAL A 191 8.49 1.52 -13.53
N MET A 192 7.86 1.11 -12.42
CA MET A 192 7.22 2.03 -11.48
C MET A 192 8.25 2.65 -10.55
N ASP A 193 8.12 3.94 -10.31
CA ASP A 193 8.87 4.65 -9.26
C ASP A 193 8.07 4.68 -7.95
N PHE A 194 6.74 4.72 -8.07
CA PHE A 194 5.81 4.64 -6.94
C PHE A 194 4.70 3.62 -7.18
N VAL A 195 4.31 2.90 -6.14
CA VAL A 195 3.14 2.02 -6.15
C VAL A 195 2.30 2.23 -4.89
N PHE A 196 1.06 2.65 -5.08
CA PHE A 196 0.14 2.96 -3.98
C PHE A 196 -1.08 2.03 -4.00
N THR A 197 -1.35 1.36 -2.89
CA THR A 197 -2.62 0.64 -2.71
C THR A 197 -3.65 1.58 -2.09
N VAL A 198 -4.84 1.68 -2.68
CA VAL A 198 -5.88 2.63 -2.24
C VAL A 198 -7.11 1.95 -1.63
N CYS A 199 -7.04 0.63 -1.40
CA CYS A 199 -8.02 -0.12 -0.63
C CYS A 199 -7.36 -1.26 0.14
N ASP A 200 -7.95 -1.62 1.29
CA ASP A 200 -7.41 -2.68 2.15
C ASP A 200 -7.39 -4.03 1.45
N THR A 201 -8.39 -4.31 0.59
CA THR A 201 -8.41 -5.55 -0.20
C THR A 201 -7.15 -5.66 -1.06
N ALA A 202 -6.75 -4.60 -1.78
CA ALA A 202 -5.56 -4.64 -2.62
C ALA A 202 -4.28 -4.78 -1.81
N ALA A 203 -4.18 -4.14 -0.65
CA ALA A 203 -3.05 -4.31 0.26
C ALA A 203 -3.00 -5.72 0.88
N ALA A 204 -4.15 -6.36 1.06
CA ALA A 204 -4.27 -7.72 1.58
C ALA A 204 -4.02 -8.81 0.52
N GLU A 205 -4.01 -8.49 -0.78
CA GLU A 205 -3.64 -9.44 -1.84
C GLU A 205 -2.12 -9.63 -1.92
N GLU A 206 -1.68 -10.88 -2.09
CA GLU A 206 -0.26 -11.18 -2.25
C GLU A 206 0.20 -10.76 -3.65
N CYS A 207 1.04 -9.74 -3.72
CA CYS A 207 1.62 -9.25 -4.96
C CYS A 207 3.13 -9.55 -4.97
N PRO A 208 3.69 -10.09 -6.08
CA PRO A 208 5.14 -10.21 -6.23
C PRO A 208 5.85 -8.85 -6.06
N PRO A 209 7.11 -8.83 -5.61
CA PRO A 209 7.89 -7.60 -5.53
C PRO A 209 8.00 -6.91 -6.90
N TRP A 210 7.83 -5.59 -6.91
CA TRP A 210 7.92 -4.80 -8.14
C TRP A 210 9.37 -4.66 -8.61
N PRO A 211 9.63 -4.79 -9.94
CA PRO A 211 10.94 -4.47 -10.50
C PRO A 211 11.38 -3.04 -10.13
N GLY A 212 12.67 -2.85 -9.87
CA GLY A 212 13.24 -1.53 -9.57
C GLY A 212 13.02 -1.04 -8.14
N GLN A 213 12.29 -1.79 -7.30
CA GLN A 213 11.96 -1.41 -5.92
C GLN A 213 11.35 0.01 -5.90
N PRO A 214 10.08 0.20 -6.29
CA PRO A 214 9.41 1.49 -6.14
C PRO A 214 9.27 1.85 -4.66
N ILE A 215 9.06 3.14 -4.38
CA ILE A 215 8.53 3.59 -3.10
C ILE A 215 7.06 3.18 -3.04
N THR A 216 6.68 2.47 -1.98
CA THR A 216 5.33 1.91 -1.84
C THR A 216 4.59 2.54 -0.68
N GLY A 217 3.27 2.69 -0.80
CA GLY A 217 2.44 3.19 0.29
C GLY A 217 1.03 2.63 0.27
N HIS A 218 0.36 2.67 1.42
CA HIS A 218 -1.04 2.28 1.54
C HIS A 218 -1.91 3.47 1.94
N TRP A 219 -2.77 3.92 1.02
CA TRP A 219 -3.66 5.07 1.15
C TRP A 219 -5.13 4.63 1.11
N GLY A 220 -5.48 3.70 1.99
CA GLY A 220 -6.83 3.12 2.08
C GLY A 220 -7.93 4.19 2.11
N LEU A 221 -8.99 3.95 1.34
CA LEU A 221 -10.24 4.68 1.41
C LEU A 221 -11.41 3.69 1.41
N PRO A 222 -12.51 3.99 2.16
CA PRO A 222 -13.75 3.23 2.07
C PRO A 222 -14.20 3.06 0.62
N ASP A 223 -14.82 1.92 0.32
CA ASP A 223 -15.26 1.63 -1.05
C ASP A 223 -16.57 2.36 -1.38
N PRO A 224 -16.55 3.40 -2.24
CA PRO A 224 -17.78 4.12 -2.56
C PRO A 224 -18.78 3.25 -3.34
N VAL A 225 -18.32 2.18 -3.99
CA VAL A 225 -19.18 1.27 -4.77
C VAL A 225 -20.09 0.43 -3.86
N LYS A 226 -19.73 0.28 -2.57
CA LYS A 226 -20.55 -0.43 -1.58
C LYS A 226 -21.64 0.45 -0.96
N ALA A 227 -21.69 1.75 -1.29
CA ALA A 227 -22.69 2.66 -0.77
C ALA A 227 -24.11 2.23 -1.20
N THR A 228 -25.00 2.12 -0.22
CA THR A 228 -26.43 1.84 -0.41
C THR A 228 -27.25 3.13 -0.22
N GLY A 229 -28.52 3.10 -0.58
CA GLY A 229 -29.43 4.25 -0.48
C GLY A 229 -29.73 4.91 -1.83
N THR A 230 -30.22 6.14 -1.76
CA THR A 230 -30.59 7.01 -2.88
C THR A 230 -29.37 7.41 -3.71
N ASP A 231 -29.60 7.86 -4.94
CA ASP A 231 -28.51 8.32 -5.81
C ASP A 231 -27.79 9.55 -5.26
N ALA A 232 -28.49 10.41 -4.51
CA ALA A 232 -27.89 11.55 -3.82
C ALA A 232 -26.93 11.11 -2.71
N GLU A 233 -27.31 10.11 -1.91
CA GLU A 233 -26.45 9.54 -0.86
C GLU A 233 -25.22 8.86 -1.46
N LYS A 234 -25.39 8.07 -2.53
CA LYS A 234 -24.27 7.49 -3.26
C LYS A 234 -23.34 8.56 -3.82
N ALA A 235 -23.89 9.58 -4.49
CA ALA A 235 -23.10 10.68 -5.05
C ALA A 235 -22.28 11.40 -3.97
N LEU A 236 -22.85 11.61 -2.78
CA LEU A 236 -22.14 12.20 -1.64
C LEU A 236 -20.95 11.33 -1.20
N VAL A 237 -21.10 10.00 -1.14
CA VAL A 237 -20.00 9.09 -0.79
C VAL A 237 -18.89 9.17 -1.85
N PHE A 238 -19.24 9.14 -3.14
CA PHE A 238 -18.25 9.29 -4.22
C PHE A 238 -17.52 10.64 -4.16
N ALA A 239 -18.24 11.74 -3.89
CA ALA A 239 -17.64 13.08 -3.73
C ALA A 239 -16.68 13.14 -2.53
N ARG A 240 -17.03 12.52 -1.39
CA ARG A 240 -16.15 12.42 -0.23
C ARG A 240 -14.89 11.62 -0.54
N THR A 241 -15.01 10.48 -1.22
CA THR A 241 -13.87 9.67 -1.66
C THR A 241 -12.97 10.44 -2.61
N TYR A 242 -13.54 11.15 -3.58
CA TYR A 242 -12.79 12.00 -4.50
C TYR A 242 -12.03 13.10 -3.74
N GLY A 243 -12.70 13.83 -2.84
CA GLY A 243 -12.07 14.89 -2.05
C GLY A 243 -10.94 14.39 -1.15
N ALA A 244 -11.10 13.21 -0.54
CA ALA A 244 -10.03 12.59 0.24
C ALA A 244 -8.83 12.21 -0.63
N MET A 245 -9.06 11.63 -1.82
CA MET A 245 -8.00 11.32 -2.77
C MET A 245 -7.31 12.58 -3.29
N HIS A 246 -8.08 13.63 -3.62
CA HIS A 246 -7.54 14.91 -4.09
C HIS A 246 -6.58 15.52 -3.08
N ARG A 247 -6.93 15.56 -1.78
CA ARG A 247 -6.02 16.10 -0.74
C ARG A 247 -4.70 15.34 -0.70
N ARG A 248 -4.73 14.02 -0.75
CA ARG A 248 -3.50 13.19 -0.75
C ARG A 248 -2.65 13.41 -1.98
N ILE A 249 -3.26 13.41 -3.17
CA ILE A 249 -2.53 13.63 -4.42
C ILE A 249 -1.95 15.05 -4.47
N ALA A 250 -2.72 16.06 -4.04
CA ALA A 250 -2.24 17.43 -3.97
C ALA A 250 -1.02 17.56 -3.04
N ALA A 251 -1.06 16.94 -1.86
CA ALA A 251 0.09 16.93 -0.95
C ALA A 251 1.28 16.13 -1.52
N PHE A 252 1.03 15.01 -2.21
CA PHE A 252 2.06 14.21 -2.86
C PHE A 252 2.82 14.97 -3.95
N VAL A 253 2.11 15.69 -4.83
CA VAL A 253 2.77 16.42 -5.93
C VAL A 253 3.61 17.60 -5.43
N GLU A 254 3.30 18.15 -4.26
CA GLU A 254 4.05 19.24 -3.62
C GLU A 254 5.28 18.76 -2.81
N LEU A 255 5.53 17.44 -2.74
CA LEU A 255 6.74 16.95 -2.08
C LEU A 255 8.00 17.48 -2.78
N PRO A 256 9.05 17.86 -2.02
CA PRO A 256 10.29 18.36 -2.60
C PRO A 256 11.18 17.20 -3.08
N PHE A 257 10.75 16.50 -4.14
CA PHE A 257 11.43 15.29 -4.65
C PHE A 257 12.93 15.52 -4.90
N ALA A 258 13.33 16.68 -5.42
CA ALA A 258 14.75 16.97 -5.70
C ALA A 258 15.65 17.03 -4.45
N SER A 259 15.09 17.25 -3.26
CA SER A 259 15.87 17.38 -2.02
C SER A 259 15.66 16.23 -1.03
N LEU A 260 14.72 15.33 -1.29
CA LEU A 260 14.44 14.20 -0.41
C LEU A 260 15.28 13.00 -0.84
N ASP A 261 16.03 12.45 0.10
CA ASP A 261 16.56 11.09 -0.07
C ASP A 261 15.40 10.07 -0.06
N ARG A 262 15.73 8.84 -0.46
CA ARG A 262 14.75 7.77 -0.61
C ARG A 262 14.05 7.42 0.72
N MET A 263 14.77 7.48 1.84
CA MET A 263 14.22 7.20 3.17
C MET A 263 13.23 8.27 3.61
N SER A 264 13.59 9.55 3.45
CA SER A 264 12.73 10.69 3.77
C SER A 264 11.50 10.70 2.86
N LEU A 265 11.66 10.35 1.58
CA LEU A 265 10.55 10.25 0.64
C LEU A 265 9.57 9.13 1.03
N GLN A 266 10.07 7.96 1.45
CA GLN A 266 9.23 6.88 1.99
C GLN A 266 8.44 7.35 3.22
N ALA A 267 9.11 7.98 4.19
CA ALA A 267 8.45 8.48 5.40
C ALA A 267 7.36 9.52 5.10
N ARG A 268 7.58 10.39 4.11
CA ARG A 268 6.56 11.34 3.64
C ARG A 268 5.38 10.65 2.97
N VAL A 269 5.64 9.64 2.15
CA VAL A 269 4.59 8.82 1.51
C VAL A 269 3.71 8.10 2.55
N ASP A 270 4.32 7.58 3.60
CA ASP A 270 3.61 6.88 4.68
C ASP A 270 2.68 7.85 5.43
N ALA A 271 3.19 9.04 5.78
CA ALA A 271 2.40 10.07 6.46
C ALA A 271 1.15 10.52 5.67
N LEU A 272 1.23 10.55 4.33
CA LEU A 272 0.08 10.87 3.47
C LEU A 272 -1.03 9.81 3.53
N GLY A 273 -0.71 8.59 3.95
CA GLY A 273 -1.68 7.52 4.18
C GLY A 273 -2.55 7.75 5.40
N ASP A 274 -1.99 8.35 6.45
CA ASP A 274 -2.61 8.46 7.78
C ASP A 274 -3.63 9.61 7.90
N ASP A 275 -3.64 10.57 6.98
CA ASP A 275 -4.54 11.74 6.95
C ASP A 275 -6.00 11.42 6.55
N ILE A 276 -6.60 10.37 7.13
CA ILE A 276 -8.05 10.16 7.09
C ILE A 276 -8.67 10.87 8.29
N PRO A 277 -9.55 11.87 8.10
CA PRO A 277 -10.39 12.34 9.20
C PRO A 277 -11.18 11.15 9.71
N ALA A 278 -11.05 10.82 11.00
CA ALA A 278 -11.93 9.87 11.65
C ALA A 278 -13.37 10.25 11.31
N GLU A 279 -14.16 9.30 10.82
CA GLU A 279 -15.61 9.49 10.71
C GLU A 279 -16.09 9.92 12.10
N GLU A 280 -16.63 11.14 12.21
CA GLU A 280 -17.47 11.55 13.33
C GLU A 280 -18.72 10.65 13.30
N GLY A 281 -18.58 9.45 13.84
CA GLY A 281 -19.66 8.53 14.10
C GLY A 281 -20.46 9.04 15.29
N ASP A 282 -21.69 9.42 15.01
CA ASP A 282 -22.85 9.18 15.85
C ASP A 282 -22.78 9.77 17.27
N ARG A 283 -22.98 11.09 17.36
CA ARG A 283 -23.64 11.69 18.53
C ARG A 283 -25.13 11.79 18.24
N ALA A 284 -25.85 10.75 18.59
CA ALA A 284 -27.28 10.78 18.90
C ALA A 284 -27.47 10.21 20.31
#